data_AF-A0A2P5K1G0-F1
#
_entry.id   AF-A0A2P5K1G0-F1
#
_cell.length_a   1.000
_cell.length_b   1.000
_cell.length_c   1.000
_cell.angle_alpha   90.00
_cell.angle_beta   90.00
_cell.angle_gamma   90.00
#
_symmetry.space_group_name_H-M   'P 1'
#
loop_
_entity.id
_entity.type
_entity.pdbx_description
1 polymer ?
#
loop_
_entity_poly.entity_id
_entity_poly.type
_entity_poly.pdbx_seq_one_letter_code
_entity_poly.pdbx_strand_id
1 'polypeptide(L)'
;MKTAKKGWVCIIIIIFIMIGIPDVRAQQDYDNPLINGTGFFLSTGQARTFYQGYSLTLMFVNNNANKGWVQLKLNKTVVKSATISPDEIIYYNITSNDTNETVIFYFKVSGMYSGEDTHIVTFSPVYQYYNPDLPEPTALPTTYPVNSGNSSGSNNTCTDATPIPGLKIILTTLILGLCSIWFWKISIIK
;
A
#
# COMPACT_ATOMS: atom_id res chain seq x y z
N MET A 1 13.28 1.62 57.11
CA MET A 1 12.26 0.70 56.54
C MET A 1 10.99 1.43 56.02
N LYS A 2 11.11 2.56 55.30
CA LYS A 2 9.96 3.34 54.76
C LYS A 2 10.05 3.67 53.25
N THR A 3 11.17 3.35 52.60
CA THR A 3 11.45 3.71 51.20
C THR A 3 11.03 2.64 50.18
N ALA A 4 10.95 1.37 50.60
CA ALA A 4 10.59 0.26 49.70
C ALA A 4 9.15 0.32 49.16
N LYS A 5 8.21 0.91 49.93
CA LYS A 5 6.80 1.00 49.52
C LYS A 5 6.55 2.02 48.41
N LYS A 6 7.41 3.03 48.26
CA LYS A 6 7.28 4.07 47.22
C LYS A 6 7.79 3.60 45.86
N GLY A 7 8.78 2.70 45.82
CA GLY A 7 9.30 2.14 44.56
C GLY A 7 8.27 1.29 43.83
N TRP A 8 7.50 0.50 44.56
CA TRP A 8 6.46 -0.37 43.97
C TRP A 8 5.33 0.41 43.30
N VAL A 9 4.93 1.56 43.86
CA VAL A 9 3.89 2.41 43.28
C VAL A 9 4.34 3.00 41.94
N CYS A 10 5.61 3.43 41.83
CA CYS A 10 6.16 3.93 40.56
C CYS A 10 6.23 2.84 39.48
N ILE A 11 6.57 1.60 39.86
CA ILE A 11 6.63 0.46 38.92
C ILE A 11 5.24 0.14 38.37
N ILE A 12 4.21 0.15 39.23
CA ILE A 12 2.81 -0.09 38.81
C ILE A 12 2.32 1.00 37.85
N ILE A 13 2.66 2.26 38.12
CA ILE A 13 2.29 3.39 37.24
C ILE A 13 2.97 3.29 35.86
N ILE A 14 4.24 2.89 35.81
CA ILE A 14 4.98 2.70 34.55
C ILE A 14 4.39 1.54 33.73
N ILE A 15 3.99 0.44 34.38
CA ILE A 15 3.33 -0.69 33.72
C ILE A 15 1.97 -0.27 33.14
N PHE A 16 1.19 0.53 33.87
CA PHE A 16 -0.08 1.05 33.36
C PHE A 16 0.08 1.99 32.15
N ILE A 17 1.16 2.79 32.11
CA ILE A 17 1.46 3.68 30.98
C ILE A 17 1.90 2.89 29.73
N MET A 18 2.58 1.74 29.90
CA MET A 18 2.98 0.87 28.78
C MET A 18 1.84 0.03 28.21
N ILE A 19 0.83 -0.31 29.02
CA ILE A 19 -0.39 -1.03 28.57
C ILE A 19 -1.37 -0.06 27.88
N GLY A 20 -1.29 1.24 28.19
CA GLY A 20 -2.22 2.26 27.71
C GLY A 20 -1.80 2.99 26.43
N ILE A 21 -0.79 2.53 25.68
CA ILE A 21 -0.57 3.05 24.33
C ILE A 21 -1.61 2.37 23.45
N PRO A 22 -2.68 3.06 23.01
CA PRO A 22 -3.50 2.49 21.96
C PRO A 22 -2.57 2.21 20.80
N ASP A 23 -2.62 0.99 20.28
CA ASP A 23 -1.96 0.61 19.04
C ASP A 23 -2.47 1.63 18.01
N VAL A 24 -1.64 2.63 17.68
CA VAL A 24 -1.97 3.62 16.66
C VAL A 24 -1.81 2.87 15.34
N ARG A 25 -2.78 2.02 15.04
CA ARG A 25 -3.00 1.54 13.69
C ARG A 25 -3.23 2.80 12.90
N ALA A 26 -2.34 3.09 11.95
CA ALA A 26 -2.58 4.13 10.98
C ALA A 26 -3.99 3.89 10.42
N GLN A 27 -4.91 4.80 10.70
CA GLN A 27 -6.27 4.69 10.18
C GLN A 27 -6.16 4.88 8.68
N GLN A 28 -6.15 3.75 7.96
CA GLN A 28 -5.95 3.74 6.53
C GLN A 28 -7.21 4.36 5.89
N ASP A 29 -6.99 5.43 5.15
CA ASP A 29 -8.05 6.15 4.45
C ASP A 29 -8.53 5.30 3.27
N TYR A 30 -9.69 4.66 3.44
CA TYR A 30 -10.31 3.80 2.42
C TYR A 30 -10.64 4.54 1.13
N ASP A 31 -10.77 5.88 1.18
CA ASP A 31 -11.07 6.70 0.02
C ASP A 31 -9.81 7.07 -0.79
N ASN A 32 -8.62 6.90 -0.21
CA ASN A 32 -7.37 7.20 -0.89
C ASN A 32 -6.89 5.99 -1.72
N PRO A 33 -6.79 6.09 -3.05
CA PRO A 33 -6.42 4.96 -3.88
C PRO A 33 -4.95 4.57 -3.71
N LEU A 34 -4.68 3.27 -3.58
CA LEU A 34 -3.33 2.67 -3.61
C LEU A 34 -2.63 2.89 -4.96
N ILE A 35 -3.42 2.95 -6.03
CA ILE A 35 -2.95 3.35 -7.37
C ILE A 35 -3.88 4.45 -7.86
N ASN A 36 -3.31 5.63 -8.12
CA ASN A 36 -4.08 6.81 -8.49
C ASN A 36 -3.91 7.16 -9.97
N GLY A 37 -4.82 6.66 -10.82
CA GLY A 37 -4.96 7.10 -12.21
C GLY A 37 -3.82 6.72 -13.17
N THR A 38 -2.92 5.80 -12.79
CA THR A 38 -1.81 5.38 -13.67
C THR A 38 -2.29 4.57 -14.87
N GLY A 39 -1.54 4.59 -15.97
CA GLY A 39 -1.79 3.74 -17.14
C GLY A 39 -0.83 2.54 -17.24
N PHE A 40 -1.19 1.55 -18.04
CA PHE A 40 -0.29 0.48 -18.50
C PHE A 40 -0.80 -0.18 -19.77
N PHE A 41 0.00 -1.10 -20.30
CA PHE A 41 -0.41 -1.97 -21.39
C PHE A 41 -0.08 -3.43 -21.09
N LEU A 42 -0.85 -4.34 -21.67
CA LEU A 42 -0.60 -5.78 -21.63
C LEU A 42 -0.58 -6.32 -23.05
N SER A 43 0.39 -7.20 -23.33
CA SER A 43 0.33 -8.11 -24.47
C SER A 43 -0.42 -9.39 -24.09
N THR A 44 -0.93 -10.13 -25.07
CA THR A 44 -1.59 -11.41 -24.80
C THR A 44 -0.66 -12.35 -24.03
N GLY A 45 -1.18 -12.98 -22.97
CA GLY A 45 -0.43 -13.82 -22.04
C GLY A 45 0.32 -13.06 -20.94
N GLN A 46 0.50 -11.73 -21.05
CA GLN A 46 1.14 -10.92 -20.02
C GLN A 46 0.19 -10.65 -18.85
N ALA A 47 0.78 -10.45 -17.68
CA ALA A 47 0.08 -10.07 -16.47
C ALA A 47 0.74 -8.86 -15.81
N ARG A 48 -0.08 -7.98 -15.21
CA ARG A 48 0.37 -6.92 -14.31
C ARG A 48 -0.03 -7.26 -12.88
N THR A 49 0.91 -7.16 -11.95
CA THR A 49 0.67 -7.31 -10.52
C THR A 49 0.25 -6.01 -9.87
N PHE A 50 -0.60 -6.12 -8.84
CA PHE A 50 -1.23 -5.05 -8.08
C PHE A 50 -1.06 -5.32 -6.58
N TYR A 51 -1.39 -4.33 -5.74
CA TYR A 51 -1.22 -4.49 -4.29
C TYR A 51 -2.12 -5.61 -3.76
N GLN A 52 -1.81 -6.13 -2.58
CA GLN A 52 -2.60 -7.16 -1.90
C GLN A 52 -2.79 -8.46 -2.70
N GLY A 53 -1.80 -8.82 -3.54
CA GLY A 53 -1.76 -10.11 -4.25
C GLY A 53 -2.65 -10.19 -5.49
N TYR A 54 -3.17 -9.06 -5.96
CA TYR A 54 -3.96 -8.99 -7.18
C TYR A 54 -3.07 -9.02 -8.45
N SER A 55 -3.60 -9.56 -9.53
CA SER A 55 -2.98 -9.49 -10.86
C SER A 55 -4.02 -9.49 -11.97
N LEU A 56 -3.82 -8.67 -13.00
CA LEU A 56 -4.65 -8.67 -14.20
C LEU A 56 -3.88 -9.33 -15.34
N THR A 57 -4.44 -10.34 -15.98
CA THR A 57 -3.86 -11.04 -17.14
C THR A 57 -4.71 -10.79 -18.38
N LEU A 58 -4.07 -10.46 -19.50
CA LEU A 58 -4.71 -10.44 -20.81
C LEU A 58 -4.67 -11.85 -21.40
N MET A 59 -5.82 -12.51 -21.48
CA MET A 59 -5.91 -13.90 -21.91
C MET A 59 -5.90 -14.02 -23.43
N PHE A 60 -6.63 -13.14 -24.11
CA PHE A 60 -6.83 -13.22 -25.55
C PHE A 60 -7.32 -11.90 -26.14
N VAL A 61 -7.05 -11.68 -27.43
CA VAL A 61 -7.60 -10.57 -28.22
C VAL A 61 -8.14 -11.14 -29.54
N ASN A 62 -9.37 -10.76 -29.89
CA ASN A 62 -10.01 -11.02 -31.16
C ASN A 62 -10.07 -9.72 -31.97
N ASN A 63 -9.20 -9.61 -32.98
CA ASN A 63 -9.09 -8.40 -33.80
C ASN A 63 -10.32 -8.19 -34.68
N ASN A 64 -10.89 -9.26 -35.22
CA ASN A 64 -12.05 -9.18 -36.11
C ASN A 64 -13.27 -8.60 -35.40
N ALA A 65 -13.41 -8.93 -34.10
CA ALA A 65 -14.49 -8.42 -33.26
C ALA A 65 -14.11 -7.15 -32.48
N ASN A 66 -12.84 -6.74 -32.52
CA ASN A 66 -12.26 -5.68 -31.67
C ASN A 66 -12.58 -5.90 -30.18
N LYS A 67 -12.42 -7.13 -29.70
CA LYS A 67 -12.72 -7.56 -28.33
C LYS A 67 -11.55 -8.28 -27.69
N GLY A 68 -11.35 -8.10 -26.40
CA GLY A 68 -10.37 -8.81 -25.60
C GLY A 68 -11.02 -9.63 -24.50
N TRP A 69 -10.23 -10.47 -23.83
CA TRP A 69 -10.63 -11.20 -22.64
C TRP A 69 -9.55 -11.06 -21.57
N VAL A 70 -9.94 -10.59 -20.38
CA VAL A 70 -9.05 -10.42 -19.24
C VAL A 70 -9.53 -11.22 -18.03
N GLN A 71 -8.57 -11.57 -17.17
CA GLN A 71 -8.84 -12.18 -15.87
C GLN A 71 -8.12 -11.40 -14.77
N LEU A 72 -8.88 -10.99 -13.75
CA LEU A 72 -8.35 -10.52 -12.48
C LEU A 72 -8.23 -11.70 -11.54
N LYS A 73 -7.05 -11.88 -10.95
CA LYS A 73 -6.73 -12.94 -10.00
C LYS A 73 -6.30 -12.35 -8.68
N LEU A 74 -6.70 -13.02 -7.60
CA LEU A 74 -6.16 -12.83 -6.25
C LEU A 74 -5.39 -14.10 -5.87
N ASN A 75 -4.08 -13.99 -5.62
CA ASN A 75 -3.23 -15.10 -5.21
C ASN A 75 -3.44 -16.38 -6.08
N LYS A 76 -3.47 -16.19 -7.40
CA LYS A 76 -3.69 -17.19 -8.47
C LYS A 76 -5.15 -17.62 -8.72
N THR A 77 -6.08 -17.31 -7.83
CA THR A 77 -7.51 -17.62 -8.02
C THR A 77 -8.18 -16.53 -8.84
N VAL A 78 -8.92 -16.90 -9.89
CA VAL A 78 -9.69 -15.94 -10.69
C VAL A 78 -10.85 -15.40 -9.86
N VAL A 79 -10.87 -14.09 -9.62
CA VAL A 79 -11.93 -13.38 -8.89
C VAL A 79 -12.84 -12.61 -9.83
N LYS A 80 -12.37 -12.25 -11.03
CA LYS A 80 -13.19 -11.68 -12.10
C LYS A 80 -12.66 -12.07 -13.47
N SER A 81 -13.59 -12.30 -14.39
CA SER A 81 -13.33 -12.58 -15.81
C SER A 81 -14.24 -11.68 -16.64
N ALA A 82 -13.70 -10.96 -17.61
CA ALA A 82 -14.47 -10.00 -18.41
C ALA A 82 -14.00 -9.97 -19.87
N THR A 83 -14.96 -9.92 -20.78
CA THR A 83 -14.71 -9.49 -22.17
C THR A 83 -14.57 -7.98 -22.16
N ILE A 84 -13.68 -7.44 -22.99
CA ILE A 84 -13.36 -6.02 -23.02
C ILE A 84 -13.40 -5.48 -24.44
N SER A 85 -13.72 -4.20 -24.58
CA SER A 85 -13.70 -3.45 -25.84
C SER A 85 -13.05 -2.07 -25.59
N PRO A 86 -12.65 -1.32 -26.63
CA PRO A 86 -12.17 0.04 -26.44
C PRO A 86 -13.19 0.91 -25.68
N ASP A 87 -12.69 1.79 -24.82
CA ASP A 87 -13.46 2.67 -23.93
C ASP A 87 -14.32 1.96 -22.87
N GLU A 88 -14.25 0.63 -22.78
CA GLU A 88 -14.96 -0.14 -21.75
C GLU A 88 -14.34 0.09 -20.36
N ILE A 89 -15.19 0.14 -19.35
CA ILE A 89 -14.79 0.26 -17.95
C ILE A 89 -15.13 -1.03 -17.21
N ILE A 90 -14.15 -1.56 -16.50
CA ILE A 90 -14.27 -2.78 -15.70
C ILE A 90 -14.12 -2.42 -14.24
N TYR A 91 -15.13 -2.75 -13.45
CA TYR A 91 -15.10 -2.63 -12.00
C TYR A 91 -14.83 -3.98 -11.36
N TYR A 92 -14.16 -4.02 -10.22
CA TYR A 92 -14.22 -5.18 -9.33
C TYR A 92 -14.55 -4.68 -7.92
N ASN A 93 -15.63 -5.22 -7.38
CA ASN A 93 -16.18 -4.83 -6.09
C ASN A 93 -16.19 -6.04 -5.17
N ILE A 94 -16.11 -5.79 -3.88
CA ILE A 94 -16.29 -6.79 -2.84
C ILE A 94 -17.46 -6.38 -1.94
N THR A 95 -18.03 -7.35 -1.26
CA THR A 95 -18.98 -7.12 -0.18
C THR A 95 -18.35 -7.68 1.08
N SER A 96 -17.90 -6.79 1.97
CA SER A 96 -17.40 -7.21 3.28
C SER A 96 -18.58 -7.48 4.24
N ASN A 97 -18.27 -8.00 5.42
CA ASN A 97 -19.26 -8.42 6.43
C ASN A 97 -20.30 -7.35 6.78
N ASP A 98 -19.98 -6.06 6.58
CA ASP A 98 -20.86 -4.93 6.88
C ASP A 98 -21.85 -4.59 5.73
N THR A 99 -22.06 -5.52 4.77
CA THR A 99 -23.05 -5.46 3.67
C THR A 99 -22.91 -4.34 2.63
N ASN A 100 -21.93 -3.45 2.78
CA ASN A 100 -21.66 -2.40 1.79
C ASN A 100 -20.76 -2.94 0.66
N GLU A 101 -21.10 -2.58 -0.58
CA GLU A 101 -20.28 -2.88 -1.74
C GLU A 101 -19.14 -1.86 -1.83
N THR A 102 -17.90 -2.34 -1.84
CA THR A 102 -16.69 -1.52 -1.93
C THR A 102 -16.01 -1.78 -3.26
N VAL A 103 -15.74 -0.70 -4.01
CA VAL A 103 -14.98 -0.78 -5.27
C VAL A 103 -13.51 -0.99 -4.94
N ILE A 104 -12.92 -2.08 -5.44
CA ILE A 104 -11.49 -2.37 -5.28
C ILE A 104 -10.71 -1.97 -6.53
N PHE A 105 -11.29 -2.16 -7.71
CA PHE A 105 -10.64 -1.76 -8.97
C PHE A 105 -11.57 -1.00 -9.89
N TYR A 106 -10.96 -0.05 -10.60
CA TYR A 106 -11.47 0.60 -11.79
C TYR A 106 -10.41 0.46 -12.89
N PHE A 107 -10.76 -0.19 -14.00
CA PHE A 107 -9.92 -0.25 -15.20
C PHE A 107 -10.67 0.35 -16.37
N LYS A 108 -10.16 1.44 -16.95
CA LYS A 108 -10.63 1.92 -18.26
C LYS A 108 -9.73 1.37 -19.37
N VAL A 109 -10.32 0.74 -20.36
CA VAL A 109 -9.62 0.33 -21.59
C VAL A 109 -9.46 1.56 -22.48
N SER A 110 -8.24 2.08 -22.59
CA SER A 110 -7.96 3.26 -23.42
C SER A 110 -7.76 2.93 -24.89
N GLY A 111 -7.45 1.67 -25.22
CA GLY A 111 -7.21 1.27 -26.59
C GLY A 111 -6.83 -0.20 -26.75
N MET A 112 -7.01 -0.69 -27.96
CA MET A 112 -6.64 -2.04 -28.37
C MET A 112 -5.92 -1.94 -29.72
N TYR A 113 -4.73 -2.51 -29.79
CA TYR A 113 -3.84 -2.39 -30.95
C TYR A 113 -3.33 -3.77 -31.34
N SER A 114 -3.25 -4.00 -32.65
CA SER A 114 -2.82 -5.28 -33.22
C SER A 114 -1.76 -5.02 -34.27
N GLY A 115 -0.60 -5.67 -34.12
CA GLY A 115 0.43 -5.81 -35.15
C GLY A 115 0.41 -7.23 -35.74
N GLU A 116 1.40 -7.57 -36.56
CA GLU A 116 1.49 -8.90 -37.20
C GLU A 116 1.51 -10.05 -36.19
N ASP A 117 2.36 -9.94 -35.15
CA ASP A 117 2.54 -11.01 -34.16
C ASP A 117 2.11 -10.62 -32.73
N THR A 118 1.71 -9.36 -32.52
CA THR A 118 1.48 -8.85 -31.16
C THR A 118 0.17 -8.11 -31.03
N HIS A 119 -0.53 -8.39 -29.92
CA HIS A 119 -1.81 -7.78 -29.58
C HIS A 119 -1.67 -7.13 -28.23
N ILE A 120 -1.93 -5.83 -28.17
CA ILE A 120 -1.73 -5.00 -26.99
C ILE A 120 -3.03 -4.33 -26.61
N VAL A 121 -3.35 -4.35 -25.32
CA VAL A 121 -4.44 -3.59 -24.72
C VAL A 121 -3.85 -2.56 -23.77
N THR A 122 -4.27 -1.30 -23.91
CA THR A 122 -3.88 -0.22 -23.01
C THR A 122 -5.00 0.07 -22.02
N PHE A 123 -4.63 0.30 -20.77
CA PHE A 123 -5.53 0.65 -19.69
C PHE A 123 -5.13 2.02 -19.13
N SER A 124 -6.05 2.97 -19.13
CA SER A 124 -5.87 4.30 -18.54
C SER A 124 -7.20 5.07 -18.47
N PRO A 125 -7.54 5.69 -17.31
CA PRO A 125 -6.85 5.59 -16.03
C PRO A 125 -7.17 4.26 -15.32
N VAL A 126 -6.31 3.90 -14.36
CA VAL A 126 -6.49 2.72 -13.51
C VAL A 126 -6.43 3.14 -12.06
N TYR A 127 -7.43 2.71 -11.29
CA TYR A 127 -7.48 2.91 -9.85
C TYR A 127 -7.53 1.57 -9.12
N GLN A 128 -6.80 1.51 -8.01
CA GLN A 128 -6.90 0.44 -7.02
C GLN A 128 -7.18 1.08 -5.66
N TYR A 129 -8.17 0.56 -4.96
CA TYR A 129 -8.49 0.90 -3.58
C TYR A 129 -8.10 -0.23 -2.65
N TYR A 130 -7.99 0.09 -1.35
CA TYR A 130 -7.64 -0.87 -0.33
C TYR A 130 -8.78 -1.88 -0.09
N ASN A 131 -8.43 -3.16 -0.07
CA ASN A 131 -9.34 -4.23 0.35
C ASN A 131 -9.15 -4.53 1.86
N PRO A 132 -10.15 -4.27 2.72
CA PRO A 132 -10.07 -4.54 4.16
C PRO A 132 -9.95 -6.01 4.54
N ASP A 133 -10.42 -6.93 3.68
CA ASP A 133 -10.43 -8.37 3.97
C ASP A 133 -9.06 -9.02 3.70
N LEU A 134 -8.07 -8.23 3.25
CA LEU A 134 -6.72 -8.68 2.93
C LEU A 134 -5.68 -7.97 3.82
N PRO A 135 -4.48 -8.56 3.97
CA PRO A 135 -3.40 -7.92 4.71
C PRO A 135 -3.02 -6.55 4.13
N GLU A 136 -2.38 -5.75 4.98
CA GLU A 136 -1.82 -4.45 4.63
C GLU A 136 -0.99 -4.48 3.33
N PRO A 137 -1.09 -3.46 2.46
CA PRO A 137 -0.36 -3.42 1.21
C PRO A 137 1.15 -3.45 1.46
N THR A 138 1.81 -4.51 1.01
CA THR A 138 3.27 -4.56 0.93
C THR A 138 3.74 -3.94 -0.39
N ALA A 139 4.93 -3.35 -0.42
CA ALA A 139 5.51 -2.79 -1.64
C ALA A 139 5.49 -3.82 -2.78
N LEU A 140 5.09 -3.38 -3.97
CA LEU A 140 5.08 -4.23 -5.16
C LEU A 140 6.52 -4.66 -5.51
N PRO A 141 6.73 -5.92 -5.92
CA PRO A 141 8.02 -6.32 -6.46
C PRO A 141 8.31 -5.50 -7.72
N THR A 142 9.43 -4.77 -7.72
CA THR A 142 9.96 -4.02 -8.85
C THR A 142 10.52 -4.98 -9.91
N THR A 143 9.67 -5.74 -10.59
CA THR A 143 10.06 -6.49 -11.80
C THR A 143 9.16 -6.06 -12.95
N TYR A 144 9.43 -4.86 -13.46
CA TYR A 144 9.06 -4.48 -14.82
C TYR A 144 10.22 -4.88 -15.74
N PRO A 145 10.00 -5.41 -16.96
CA PRO A 145 11.06 -5.43 -17.96
C PRO A 145 11.43 -3.98 -18.29
N VAL A 146 12.55 -3.52 -17.75
CA VAL A 146 13.16 -2.24 -18.11
C VAL A 146 13.74 -2.40 -19.51
N ASN A 147 13.07 -1.83 -20.51
CA ASN A 147 13.78 -1.44 -21.73
C ASN A 147 14.71 -0.29 -21.33
N SER A 148 16.00 -0.58 -21.31
CA SER A 148 17.07 0.39 -21.07
C SER A 148 17.13 1.40 -22.22
N GLY A 149 16.21 2.36 -22.21
CA GLY A 149 16.29 3.59 -22.97
C GLY A 149 17.08 4.61 -22.17
N ASN A 150 18.34 4.80 -22.53
CA ASN A 150 19.23 5.78 -21.93
C ASN A 150 18.67 7.19 -22.19
N SER A 151 18.32 7.94 -21.14
CA SER A 151 18.06 9.38 -21.25
C SER A 151 18.45 10.07 -19.96
N SER A 152 19.52 10.85 -20.07
CA SER A 152 20.14 11.63 -19.01
C SER A 152 19.22 12.73 -18.48
N GLY A 153 19.13 12.81 -17.15
CA GLY A 153 19.23 14.04 -16.37
C GLY A 153 18.12 15.08 -16.44
N SER A 154 17.29 15.14 -15.39
CA SER A 154 17.01 16.40 -14.72
C SER A 154 16.58 16.14 -13.27
N ASN A 155 17.44 16.53 -12.33
CA ASN A 155 17.18 16.43 -10.90
C ASN A 155 16.27 17.60 -10.48
N ASN A 156 14.98 17.33 -10.34
CA ASN A 156 14.07 18.27 -9.67
C ASN A 156 13.92 17.82 -8.21
N THR A 157 14.54 18.56 -7.31
CA THR A 157 14.35 18.44 -5.86
C THR A 157 12.93 18.86 -5.51
N CYS A 158 12.11 17.93 -5.03
CA CYS A 158 10.90 18.23 -4.29
C CYS A 158 11.13 17.81 -2.84
N THR A 159 11.26 18.81 -1.97
CA THR A 159 11.29 18.67 -0.52
C THR A 159 9.89 18.28 -0.04
N ASP A 160 9.68 16.99 0.18
CA ASP A 160 8.59 16.51 1.02
C ASP A 160 9.20 15.93 2.29
N ALA A 161 8.88 16.59 3.41
CA ALA A 161 9.32 16.19 4.73
C ALA A 161 8.63 14.88 5.13
N THR A 162 9.27 13.76 4.84
CA THR A 162 8.89 12.47 5.44
C THR A 162 9.13 12.53 6.96
N PRO A 163 8.19 12.10 7.81
CA PRO A 163 8.49 11.84 9.21
C PRO A 163 9.48 10.68 9.26
N ILE A 164 10.73 10.94 9.62
CA ILE A 164 11.78 9.92 9.78
C ILE A 164 11.33 8.97 10.91
N PRO A 165 11.03 7.69 10.65
CA PRO A 165 10.73 6.72 11.67
C PRO A 165 12.06 6.33 12.36
N GLY A 166 12.48 7.16 13.30
CA GLY A 166 13.76 7.01 13.99
C GLY A 166 14.09 8.16 14.97
N LEU A 167 13.46 9.33 14.81
CA LEU A 167 13.70 10.47 15.70
C LEU A 167 13.04 10.33 17.10
N LYS A 168 12.18 9.33 17.32
CA LYS A 168 11.52 9.15 18.62
C LYS A 168 12.44 8.54 19.68
N ILE A 169 13.40 7.72 19.27
CA ILE A 169 14.33 7.05 20.21
C ILE A 169 15.25 8.08 20.88
N ILE A 170 15.67 9.12 20.13
CA ILE A 170 16.61 10.14 20.62
C ILE A 170 15.95 11.09 21.63
N LEU A 171 14.65 11.39 21.49
CA LEU A 171 13.96 12.29 22.43
C LEU A 171 13.59 11.57 23.74
N THR A 172 13.26 10.28 23.68
CA THR A 172 12.94 9.49 24.89
C THR A 172 14.16 9.22 25.79
N THR A 173 15.35 9.06 25.20
CA THR A 173 16.58 8.84 25.97
C THR A 173 17.05 10.11 26.69
N LEU A 174 16.81 11.28 26.11
CA LEU A 174 17.16 12.58 26.72
C LEU A 174 16.30 12.90 27.95
N ILE A 175 15.02 12.53 27.94
CA ILE A 175 14.08 12.72 29.05
C ILE A 175 14.42 11.80 30.25
N LEU A 176 14.84 10.56 30.00
CA LEU A 176 15.28 9.62 31.04
C LEU A 176 16.66 10.00 31.62
N GLY A 177 17.56 10.51 30.77
CA GLY A 177 18.87 11.04 31.20
C GLY A 177 18.72 12.22 32.15
N LEU A 178 17.84 13.18 31.86
CA LEU A 178 17.58 14.31 32.76
C LEU A 178 16.95 13.86 34.08
N CYS A 179 16.05 12.86 34.11
CA CYS A 179 15.51 12.33 35.37
C CYS A 179 16.59 11.74 36.28
N SER A 180 17.58 11.04 35.72
CA SER A 180 18.66 10.42 36.52
C SER A 180 19.58 11.44 37.21
N ILE A 181 19.78 12.62 36.62
CA ILE A 181 20.61 13.70 37.20
C ILE A 181 19.92 14.32 38.43
N TRP A 182 18.58 14.42 38.41
CA TRP A 182 17.80 14.90 39.57
C TRP A 182 17.80 13.91 40.74
N PHE A 183 17.86 12.60 40.47
CA PHE A 183 17.97 11.58 41.52
C PHE A 183 19.36 11.53 42.17
N TRP A 184 20.45 11.77 41.43
CA TRP A 184 21.81 11.79 42.02
C TRP A 184 22.01 12.99 42.94
N LYS A 185 21.48 14.17 42.57
CA LYS A 185 21.63 15.39 43.36
C LYS A 185 20.87 15.38 44.70
N ILE A 186 19.79 14.60 44.81
CA ILE A 186 19.01 14.45 46.05
C ILE A 186 19.65 13.46 47.04
N SER A 187 20.54 12.59 46.58
CA SER A 187 21.25 11.62 47.44
C SER A 187 22.49 12.21 48.12
N ILE A 188 22.97 13.37 47.69
CA ILE A 188 24.17 14.04 48.25
C ILE A 188 23.80 15.06 49.35
N ILE A 189 22.52 15.40 49.51
CA ILE A 189 22.03 16.39 50.50
C ILE A 189 21.37 15.68 51.71
N LYS A 190 21.80 14.46 52.05
CA LYS A 190 21.36 13.75 53.25
C LYS A 190 22.51 13.11 54.00
#